data_AF-A0A4S4ZQC0-F1
#
_entry.id   AF-A0A4S4ZQC0-F1
#
_cell.length_a   1.000
_cell.length_b   1.000
_cell.length_c   1.000
_cell.angle_alpha   90.00
_cell.angle_beta   90.00
_cell.angle_gamma   90.00
#
_symmetry.space_group_name_H-M   'P 1'
#
loop_
_entity.id
_entity.type
_entity.pdbx_description
1 polymer ?
#
loop_
_entity_poly.entity_id
_entity_poly.type
_entity_poly.pdbx_seq_one_letter_code
_entity_poly.pdbx_strand_id
1 'polypeptide(L)' 'MKFERRHAILLLAVAAWNVVSFGNFARNLYSAYESGEDRATGYWVAHTILIVVNFVIAALLGSLGWKALRSTKGSSA' A
#
# COMPACT_ATOMS: atom_id res chain seq x y z
N MET A 1 15.37 -11.40 -16.91
CA MET A 1 15.59 -10.13 -16.17
C MET A 1 16.10 -10.49 -14.78
N LYS A 2 17.35 -10.14 -14.43
CA LYS A 2 17.87 -10.39 -13.07
C LYS A 2 17.20 -9.39 -12.13
N PHE A 3 16.41 -9.88 -11.17
CA PHE A 3 15.85 -9.05 -10.11
C PHE A 3 16.99 -8.54 -9.22
N GLU A 4 17.54 -7.38 -9.57
CA GLU A 4 18.57 -6.74 -8.76
C GLU A 4 17.99 -6.22 -7.44
N ARG A 5 18.83 -6.21 -6.40
CA ARG A 5 18.49 -5.71 -5.06
C ARG A 5 17.84 -4.32 -5.09
N ARG A 6 18.19 -3.50 -6.08
CA ARG A 6 17.62 -2.17 -6.34
C ARG A 6 16.11 -2.21 -6.66
N HIS A 7 15.65 -3.19 -7.44
CA HIS A 7 14.23 -3.36 -7.77
C HIS A 7 13.43 -3.77 -6.53
N ALA A 8 13.99 -4.63 -5.69
CA ALA A 8 13.33 -5.05 -4.45
C ALA A 8 13.17 -3.89 -3.46
N ILE A 9 14.18 -3.00 -3.36
CA ILE A 9 14.09 -1.76 -2.57
C ILE A 9 13.02 -0.84 -3.14
N LEU A 10 12.96 -0.65 -4.47
CA LEU A 10 11.92 0.16 -5.11
C LEU A 10 10.51 -0.38 -4.83
N LEU A 11 10.30 -1.69 -4.94
CA LEU A 11 9.01 -2.32 -4.63
C LEU A 11 8.60 -2.10 -3.17
N LEU A 12 9.54 -2.25 -2.24
CA LEU A 12 9.26 -1.97 -0.82
C LEU A 12 8.99 -0.48 -0.56
N ALA A 13 9.74 0.42 -1.19
CA ALA A 13 9.54 1.86 -1.04
C ALA A 13 8.17 2.29 -1.58
N VAL A 14 7.77 1.79 -2.75
CA VAL A 14 6.45 2.04 -3.33
C VAL A 14 5.35 1.45 -2.43
N ALA A 15 5.52 0.23 -1.93
CA ALA A 15 4.57 -0.37 -0.99
C ALA A 15 4.41 0.47 0.29
N ALA A 16 5.52 0.90 0.89
CA ALA A 16 5.49 1.74 2.09
C ALA A 16 4.84 3.10 1.82
N TRP A 17 5.19 3.75 0.71
CA TRP A 17 4.57 5.02 0.29
C TRP A 17 3.05 4.88 0.11
N ASN A 18 2.62 3.78 -0.50
CA ASN A 18 1.21 3.48 -0.73
C ASN A 18 0.48 3.32 0.61
N VAL A 19 1.02 2.53 1.55
CA VAL A 19 0.47 2.37 2.90
C VAL A 19 0.35 3.71 3.64
N VAL A 20 1.39 4.55 3.59
CA VAL A 20 1.36 5.86 4.27
C VAL A 20 0.31 6.79 3.65
N SER A 21 0.27 6.89 2.32
CA SER A 21 -0.65 7.78 1.61
C SER A 21 -2.11 7.37 1.84
N PHE A 22 -2.42 6.07 1.65
CA PHE A 22 -3.78 5.57 1.82
C PHE A 22 -4.18 5.42 3.29
N GLY A 23 -3.22 5.23 4.20
CA GLY A 23 -3.47 5.31 5.64
C GLY A 23 -3.89 6.71 6.08
N ASN A 24 -3.21 7.75 5.60
CA ASN A 24 -3.63 9.14 5.84
C ASN A 24 -4.99 9.43 5.22
N PHE A 25 -5.24 8.94 4.01
CA PHE A 25 -6.53 9.11 3.33
C PHE A 25 -7.67 8.43 4.10
N ALA A 26 -7.45 7.20 4.58
CA ALA A 26 -8.40 6.47 5.41
C ALA A 26 -8.70 7.19 6.72
N ARG A 27 -7.67 7.76 7.37
CA ARG A 27 -7.84 8.55 8.59
C ARG A 27 -8.65 9.81 8.34
N ASN A 28 -8.40 10.50 7.22
CA ASN A 28 -9.15 11.70 6.84
C ASN A 28 -10.61 11.35 6.50
N LEU A 29 -10.84 10.23 5.80
CA LEU A 29 -12.18 9.75 5.48
C LEU A 29 -12.96 9.39 6.76
N TYR A 30 -12.31 8.71 7.70
CA TYR A 30 -12.91 8.39 8.99
C TYR A 30 -13.25 9.65 9.80
N SER A 31 -12.34 10.62 9.83
CA SER A 31 -12.58 11.90 10.52
C SER A 31 -13.77 12.66 9.91
N ALA A 32 -13.93 12.65 8.58
CA ALA A 32 -15.05 13.28 7.90
C ALA A 32 -16.39 12.57 8.18
N TYR A 33 -16.33 11.23 8.28
CA TYR A 33 -17.49 10.43 8.66
C TYR A 33 -17.91 10.69 10.11
N GLU A 34 -16.95 10.75 11.03
CA GLU A 34 -17.18 11.04 12.44
C GLU A 34 -17.70 12.47 12.67
N SER A 35 -17.25 13.45 11.89
CA SER A 35 -17.77 14.83 11.93
C SER A 35 -19.19 14.98 11.38
N GLY A 36 -19.81 13.90 10.89
CA GLY A 36 -21.18 13.90 10.36
C GLY A 36 -21.32 14.64 9.03
N GLU A 37 -20.27 14.63 8.20
CA GLU A 37 -20.31 15.32 6.91
C GLU A 37 -21.35 14.67 5.98
N ASP A 38 -22.36 15.42 5.54
CA ASP A 38 -23.41 14.88 4.67
C ASP A 38 -22.88 14.73 3.23
N ARG A 39 -22.56 13.49 2.87
CA ARG A 39 -22.11 13.12 1.52
C ARG A 39 -22.86 11.89 1.04
N ALA A 40 -23.09 11.84 -0.28
CA ALA A 40 -23.77 10.71 -0.92
C ALA A 40 -23.11 9.37 -0.58
N THR A 41 -23.90 8.32 -0.35
CA THR A 41 -23.40 6.97 -0.01
C THR A 41 -22.35 6.46 -0.99
N GLY A 42 -22.50 6.76 -2.29
CA GLY A 42 -21.53 6.40 -3.33
C GLY A 42 -20.12 6.97 -3.09
N TYR A 43 -20.01 8.16 -2.49
CA TYR A 43 -18.73 8.75 -2.10
C TYR A 43 -18.01 7.85 -1.09
N TRP A 44 -18.68 7.44 -0.01
CA TRP A 44 -18.07 6.61 1.03
C TRP A 44 -17.67 5.24 0.52
N VAL A 45 -18.53 4.61 -0.28
CA VAL A 45 -18.28 3.29 -0.86
C VAL A 45 -17.08 3.32 -1.81
N ALA A 46 -17.04 4.28 -2.74
CA ALA A 46 -15.95 4.39 -3.71
C ALA A 46 -14.59 4.62 -3.02
N HIS A 47 -14.54 5.54 -2.04
CA HIS A 47 -13.31 5.83 -1.32
C HIS A 47 -12.86 4.67 -0.45
N THR A 48 -13.78 3.96 0.20
CA THR A 48 -13.46 2.76 0.98
C THR A 48 -12.90 1.65 0.09
N ILE A 49 -13.53 1.37 -1.05
CA ILE A 49 -13.02 0.37 -2.02
C ILE A 49 -11.63 0.76 -2.51
N LEU A 50 -11.44 2.04 -2.86
CA LEU A 50 -10.16 2.57 -3.31
C LEU A 50 -9.05 2.39 -2.27
N ILE A 51 -9.34 2.62 -0.99
CA ILE A 51 -8.41 2.36 0.13
C ILE A 51 -8.08 0.87 0.19
N VAL A 52 -9.09 0.00 0.24
CA VAL A 52 -8.91 -1.46 0.40
C VAL A 52 -8.06 -2.04 -0.74
N VAL A 53 -8.38 -1.69 -1.99
CA VAL A 53 -7.63 -2.17 -3.17
C VAL A 53 -6.17 -1.72 -3.12
N ASN A 54 -5.89 -0.47 -2.74
CA ASN A 54 -4.52 0.02 -2.63
C ASN A 54 -3.73 -0.68 -1.53
N PHE A 55 -4.34 -0.94 -0.37
CA PHE A 55 -3.71 -1.73 0.68
C PHE A 55 -3.40 -3.17 0.22
N VAL A 56 -4.30 -3.80 -0.55
CA VAL A 56 -4.04 -5.12 -1.15
C VAL A 56 -2.84 -5.06 -2.10
N ILE A 57 -2.78 -4.06 -2.99
CA ILE A 57 -1.64 -3.87 -3.90
C ILE A 57 -0.35 -3.66 -3.11
N ALA A 58 -0.36 -2.82 -2.07
CA ALA A 58 0.79 -2.57 -1.23
C ALA A 58 1.27 -3.84 -0.51
N ALA A 59 0.34 -4.67 -0.01
CA ALA A 59 0.68 -5.95 0.60
C ALA A 59 1.31 -6.92 -0.40
N LEU A 60 0.79 -6.99 -1.62
CA LEU A 60 1.35 -7.82 -2.70
C LEU A 60 2.76 -7.34 -3.08
N LEU A 61 2.94 -6.04 -3.35
CA LEU A 61 4.24 -5.44 -3.67
C LEU A 61 5.24 -5.61 -2.53
N GLY A 62 4.80 -5.40 -1.28
CA GLY A 62 5.61 -5.60 -0.08
C GLY A 62 6.07 -7.04 0.07
N SER A 63 5.17 -8.01 -0.11
CA SER A 63 5.49 -9.44 -0.08
C SER A 63 6.48 -9.84 -1.17
N LEU A 64 6.28 -9.34 -2.40
CA LEU A 64 7.19 -9.58 -3.52
C LEU A 64 8.58 -8.96 -3.30
N GLY A 65 8.64 -7.70 -2.85
CA GLY A 65 9.88 -7.00 -2.53
C GLY A 65 10.64 -7.68 -1.39
N TRP A 66 9.92 -8.14 -0.36
CA TRP A 66 10.50 -8.86 0.78
C TRP A 66 11.07 -10.22 0.36
N LYS A 67 10.33 -10.97 -0.46
CA LYS A 67 10.78 -12.25 -1.01
C LYS A 67 12.04 -12.07 -1.87
N ALA A 68 12.07 -11.05 -2.74
CA ALA A 68 13.23 -10.73 -3.56
C ALA A 68 14.47 -10.37 -2.73
N LEU A 69 14.31 -9.54 -1.68
CA LEU A 69 15.40 -9.21 -0.75
C LEU A 69 15.95 -10.43 -0.01
N ARG A 70 15.07 -11.36 0.40
CA ARG A 70 15.47 -12.59 1.09
C ARG A 70 16.22 -13.55 0.14
N SER A 71 15.77 -13.68 -1.10
CA SER A 71 16.46 -14.47 -2.13
C SER A 71 17.85 -13.92 -2.47
N THR A 72 18.02 -12.59 -2.50
CA THR A 72 19.35 -11.98 -2.69
C THR A 72 20.29 -12.22 -1.51
N LYS A 73 19.80 -12.27 -0.27
CA LYS A 73 20.62 -12.57 0.92
C LYS A 73 21.10 -14.03 0.97
N GLY A 74 20.41 -14.97 0.30
CA GLY A 74 20.79 -16.38 0.26
C GLY A 74 21.93 -16.73 -0.69
N SER A 75 22.25 -15.87 -1.65
CA SER A 75 23.38 -16.06 -2.60
C SER A 75 24.66 -15.35 -2.15
N SER A 76 24.81 -15.07 -0.85
CA SER A 76 26.00 -14.47 -0.25
C SER A 76 26.60 -15.37 0.83
N ALA A 77 26.68 -16.67 0.55
CA ALA A 77 27.46 -17.65 1.31
C ALA A 77 28.22 -18.53 0.31
#